data_AF-A0A8T6VIN1-F1
#
_entry.id   AF-A0A8T6VIN1-F1
#
_cell.length_a   1.000
_cell.length_b   1.000
_cell.length_c   1.000
_cell.angle_alpha   90.00
_cell.angle_beta   90.00
_cell.angle_gamma   90.00
#
_symmetry.space_group_name_H-M   'P 1'
#
loop_
_entity.id
_entity.type
_entity.pdbx_description
1 polymer ?
#
loop_
_entity_poly.entity_id
_entity_poly.type
_entity_poly.pdbx_seq_one_letter_code
_entity_poly.pdbx_strand_id
1 'polypeptide(L)'
;FLPRGRAAHKVGRVRFWPEIEGESPTLQGFAGYKAGMTHVFMINDTAGSSDFGKEVARPATVVEVPPILVWAIRAYMRDSYGLHSFTEAWMKELPKDLE
;
A
#
# COMPACT_ATOMS: atom_id res chain seq x y z
N PHE A 1 12.50 -17.18 1.21
CA PHE A 1 11.42 -17.47 0.25
C PHE A 1 11.15 -18.98 0.10
N LEU A 2 11.11 -19.72 1.22
CA LEU A 2 10.63 -21.10 1.26
C LEU A 2 9.37 -21.11 2.14
N PRO A 3 8.41 -22.01 1.88
CA PRO A 3 8.32 -22.89 0.70
C PRO A 3 8.02 -22.12 -0.60
N ARG A 4 8.48 -22.63 -1.75
CA ARG A 4 8.17 -22.08 -3.07
C ARG A 4 6.84 -22.68 -3.56
N GLY A 5 5.74 -22.01 -3.27
CA GLY A 5 4.41 -22.39 -3.70
C GLY A 5 3.65 -21.20 -4.26
N ARG A 6 2.46 -21.46 -4.82
CA ARG A 6 1.55 -20.37 -5.22
C ARG A 6 1.09 -19.62 -3.98
N ALA A 7 0.97 -18.29 -4.09
CA ALA A 7 0.38 -17.49 -3.04
C ALA A 7 -1.08 -17.90 -2.80
N ALA A 8 -1.51 -17.91 -1.55
CA ALA A 8 -2.89 -18.24 -1.18
C ALA A 8 -3.89 -17.15 -1.61
N HIS A 9 -3.42 -15.90 -1.77
CA HIS A 9 -4.25 -14.77 -2.18
C HIS A 9 -3.72 -14.17 -3.48
N LYS A 10 -4.64 -13.70 -4.33
CA LYS A 10 -4.30 -12.99 -5.58
C LYS A 10 -3.72 -11.60 -5.29
N VAL A 11 -4.21 -10.96 -4.23
CA VAL A 11 -3.75 -9.65 -3.76
C VAL A 11 -2.70 -9.82 -2.66
N GLY A 12 -1.74 -8.90 -2.59
CA GLY A 12 -0.72 -8.88 -1.54
C GLY A 12 -1.37 -8.62 -0.18
N ARG A 13 -1.19 -9.55 0.77
CA ARG A 13 -1.65 -9.35 2.15
C ARG A 13 -0.60 -8.58 2.95
N VAL A 14 -0.97 -7.41 3.46
CA VAL A 14 -0.14 -6.66 4.43
C VAL A 14 -0.11 -7.42 5.75
N ARG A 15 1.09 -7.72 6.25
CA ARG A 15 1.30 -8.48 7.50
C ARG A 15 1.75 -7.61 8.66
N PHE A 16 2.37 -6.48 8.36
CA PHE A 16 2.92 -5.55 9.32
C PHE A 16 2.58 -4.14 8.85
N TRP A 17 2.11 -3.32 9.77
CA TRP A 17 1.82 -1.90 9.56
C TRP A 17 2.85 -1.10 10.35
N PRO A 18 3.52 -0.09 9.75
CA PRO A 18 4.44 0.77 10.49
C PRO A 18 3.74 1.50 11.63
N GLU A 19 4.50 1.73 12.71
CA GLU A 19 4.08 2.62 13.79
C GLU A 19 4.11 4.07 13.27
N ILE A 20 3.06 4.83 13.55
CA ILE A 20 2.90 6.21 13.12
C ILE A 20 3.02 7.12 14.33
N GLU A 21 4.04 7.99 14.31
CA GLU A 21 4.21 9.09 15.25
C GLU A 21 3.59 10.35 14.62
N GLY A 22 2.29 10.51 14.77
CA GLY A 22 1.56 11.68 14.24
C GLY A 22 0.40 12.05 15.14
N GLU A 23 0.05 13.34 15.17
CA GLU A 23 -1.07 13.84 15.99
C GLU A 23 -2.44 13.36 15.47
N SER A 24 -2.55 13.04 14.18
CA SER A 24 -3.79 12.64 13.53
C SER A 24 -3.71 11.26 12.89
N PRO A 25 -4.80 10.46 12.88
CA PRO A 25 -4.84 9.18 12.19
C PRO A 25 -4.66 9.37 10.68
N THR A 26 -3.74 8.60 10.08
CA THR A 26 -3.46 8.60 8.63
C THR A 26 -3.62 7.20 8.04
N LEU A 27 -4.05 7.15 6.78
CA LEU A 27 -4.11 5.90 6.02
C LEU A 27 -2.70 5.45 5.65
N GLN A 28 -2.34 4.22 5.99
CA GLN A 28 -0.98 3.69 5.78
C GLN A 28 -0.82 2.88 4.48
N GLY A 29 -1.93 2.54 3.82
CA GLY A 29 -1.89 1.64 2.67
C GLY A 29 -2.97 1.96 1.66
N PHE A 30 -2.67 1.67 0.40
CA PHE A 30 -3.58 1.86 -0.72
C PHE A 30 -3.40 0.73 -1.73
N ALA A 31 -4.47 0.37 -2.44
CA ALA A 31 -4.44 -0.66 -3.48
C ALA A 31 -4.35 -0.01 -4.87
N GLY A 32 -3.51 -0.56 -5.74
CA GLY A 32 -3.36 -0.09 -7.12
C GLY A 32 -3.12 -1.23 -8.08
N TYR A 33 -3.31 -0.95 -9.37
CA TYR A 33 -3.12 -1.88 -10.47
C TYR A 33 -1.88 -1.49 -11.27
N LYS A 34 -1.03 -2.47 -11.59
CA LYS A 34 0.13 -2.21 -12.45
C LYS A 34 -0.36 -1.96 -13.88
N ALA A 35 -0.31 -0.71 -14.32
CA ALA A 35 -0.72 -0.31 -15.67
C ALA A 35 0.38 -0.59 -16.70
N GLY A 36 1.64 -0.35 -16.34
CA GLY A 36 2.76 -0.57 -17.26
C GLY A 36 4.10 -0.11 -16.68
N MET A 37 5.10 -0.06 -17.56
CA MET A 37 6.44 0.45 -17.24
C MET A 37 6.90 1.42 -18.32
N THR A 38 7.66 2.42 -17.91
CA THR A 38 8.27 3.43 -18.78
C THR A 38 9.68 3.76 -18.28
N HIS A 39 10.38 4.67 -18.94
CA HIS A 39 11.56 5.31 -18.41
C HIS A 39 11.28 6.79 -18.18
N VAL A 40 11.89 7.35 -17.14
CA VAL A 40 11.86 8.78 -16.85
C VAL A 40 13.27 9.33 -16.94
N PHE A 41 13.41 10.50 -17.53
CA PHE A 41 14.65 11.26 -17.45
C PHE A 41 14.59 12.15 -16.21
N MET A 42 15.63 12.06 -15.38
CA MET A 42 15.74 12.88 -14.18
C MET A 42 17.18 13.34 -13.99
N ILE A 43 17.36 14.47 -13.32
CA ILE A 43 18.67 14.94 -12.89
C ILE A 43 19.07 14.13 -11.67
N ASN A 44 20.26 13.52 -11.70
CA ASN A 44 20.79 12.77 -10.57
C ASN A 44 21.39 13.72 -9.52
N ASP A 45 20.81 13.74 -8.32
CA ASP A 45 21.17 14.57 -7.18
C ASP A 45 22.00 13.82 -6.11
N THR A 46 22.39 12.57 -6.38
CA THR A 46 23.17 11.77 -5.44
C THR A 46 24.62 12.23 -5.37
N ALA A 47 25.01 12.89 -4.28
CA ALA A 47 26.38 13.36 -4.06
C ALA A 47 27.40 12.21 -4.11
N GLY A 48 28.54 12.43 -4.78
CA GLY A 48 29.58 11.42 -4.97
C GLY A 48 29.32 10.43 -6.10
N SER A 49 28.18 10.51 -6.78
CA SER A 49 27.92 9.76 -8.02
C SER A 49 28.70 10.36 -9.20
N SER A 50 29.20 9.51 -10.11
CA SER A 50 29.82 9.94 -11.37
C SER A 50 28.90 10.74 -12.28
N ASP A 51 27.59 10.57 -12.10
CA ASP A 51 26.53 11.23 -12.87
C ASP A 51 25.84 12.34 -12.08
N PHE A 52 26.44 12.81 -10.98
CA PHE A 52 25.92 13.94 -10.22
C PHE A 52 25.74 15.17 -11.11
N GLY A 53 24.54 15.75 -11.10
CA GLY A 53 24.15 16.89 -11.93
C GLY A 53 23.87 16.58 -13.40
N LYS A 54 23.94 15.31 -13.82
CA LYS A 54 23.63 14.89 -15.20
C LYS A 54 22.23 14.29 -15.31
N GLU A 55 21.66 14.35 -16.51
CA GLU A 55 20.41 13.69 -16.85
C GLU A 55 20.63 12.17 -17.01
N VAL A 56 19.83 11.38 -16.30
CA VAL A 56 19.91 9.91 -16.31
C VAL A 56 18.52 9.33 -16.57
N ALA A 57 18.44 8.35 -17.48
CA ALA A 57 17.23 7.57 -17.72
C ALA A 57 17.07 6.49 -16.62
N ARG A 58 15.94 6.48 -15.93
CA ARG A 58 15.60 5.48 -14.89
C ARG A 58 14.32 4.74 -15.26
N PRO A 59 14.26 3.40 -15.13
CA PRO A 59 13.02 2.66 -15.33
C PRO A 59 12.03 3.00 -14.21
N ALA A 60 10.78 3.25 -14.59
CA ALA A 60 9.67 3.55 -13.70
C ALA A 60 8.49 2.61 -13.97
N THR A 61 7.72 2.29 -12.93
CA THR A 61 6.47 1.52 -13.06
C THR A 61 5.30 2.47 -12.83
N VAL A 62 4.34 2.47 -13.75
CA VAL A 62 3.09 3.24 -13.60
C VAL A 62 2.07 2.34 -12.93
N VAL A 63 1.61 2.78 -11.76
CA VAL A 63 0.54 2.12 -11.00
C VAL A 63 -0.70 3.01 -11.08
N GLU A 64 -1.79 2.47 -11.63
CA GLU A 64 -3.10 3.12 -11.62
C GLU A 64 -3.75 2.93 -10.25
N VAL A 65 -4.26 4.02 -9.70
CA VAL A 65 -4.73 4.11 -8.32
C VAL A 65 -6.12 4.76 -8.33
N PRO A 66 -7.20 4.00 -8.60
CA PRO A 66 -8.54 4.54 -8.60
C PRO A 66 -8.95 4.96 -7.17
N PRO A 67 -9.84 5.95 -7.00
CA PRO A 67 -10.37 6.32 -5.68
C PRO A 67 -11.01 5.12 -4.98
N ILE A 68 -10.66 4.89 -3.72
CA ILE A 68 -11.22 3.80 -2.92
C ILE A 68 -12.29 4.34 -1.97
N LEU A 69 -13.38 3.60 -1.84
CA LEU A 69 -14.43 3.85 -0.85
C LEU A 69 -14.14 3.07 0.44
N VAL A 70 -14.07 3.79 1.57
CA VAL A 70 -14.04 3.17 2.90
C VAL A 70 -15.48 2.91 3.35
N TRP A 71 -15.80 1.64 3.58
CA TRP A 71 -17.16 1.16 3.87
C TRP A 71 -17.31 0.52 5.25
N ALA A 72 -16.18 0.20 5.90
CA ALA A 72 -16.17 -0.34 7.25
C ALA A 72 -14.90 0.05 8.01
N ILE A 73 -15.01 0.10 9.33
CA ILE A 73 -13.89 0.27 10.26
C ILE A 73 -13.86 -0.97 11.15
N ARG A 74 -12.71 -1.63 11.24
CA ARG A 74 -12.47 -2.76 12.14
C ARG A 74 -11.50 -2.35 13.24
N ALA A 75 -11.93 -2.47 14.49
CA ALA A 75 -11.08 -2.25 15.66
C ALA A 75 -10.43 -3.56 16.10
N TYR A 76 -9.18 -3.49 16.54
CA TYR A 76 -8.41 -4.63 17.03
C TYR A 76 -8.02 -4.43 18.48
N MET A 77 -8.03 -5.51 19.24
CA MET A 77 -7.59 -5.56 20.63
C MET A 77 -6.46 -6.57 20.77
N ARG A 78 -5.45 -6.25 21.58
CA ARG A 78 -4.36 -7.15 21.90
C ARG A 78 -4.65 -7.90 23.20
N ASP A 79 -4.51 -9.21 23.18
CA ASP A 79 -4.55 -10.08 24.35
C ASP A 79 -3.23 -10.86 24.50
N SER A 80 -3.20 -11.86 25.37
CA SER A 80 -2.03 -12.73 25.58
C SER A 80 -1.70 -13.63 24.39
N TYR A 81 -2.60 -13.80 23.42
CA TYR A 81 -2.48 -14.68 22.26
C TYR A 81 -2.23 -13.91 20.96
N GLY A 82 -2.44 -12.60 20.95
CA GLY A 82 -2.08 -11.73 19.84
C GLY A 82 -3.08 -10.60 19.62
N LEU A 83 -3.20 -10.17 18.36
CA LEU A 83 -4.12 -9.12 17.96
C LEU A 83 -5.37 -9.75 17.35
N HIS A 84 -6.52 -9.50 17.97
CA HIS A 84 -7.81 -10.05 17.58
C HIS A 84 -8.80 -8.95 17.17
N SER A 85 -9.71 -9.26 16.25
CA SER A 85 -10.79 -8.36 15.86
C SER A 85 -11.76 -8.19 17.03
N PHE A 86 -11.92 -6.96 17.52
CA PHE A 86 -12.83 -6.66 18.61
C PHE A 86 -14.24 -6.36 18.10
N THR A 87 -14.36 -5.41 17.17
CA THR A 87 -15.66 -5.03 16.58
C THR A 87 -15.48 -4.37 15.23
N GLU A 88 -16.59 -4.25 14.50
CA GLU A 88 -16.66 -3.66 13.17
C GLU A 88 -17.86 -2.72 13.09
N ALA A 89 -17.63 -1.53 12.54
CA ALA A 89 -18.68 -0.57 12.20
C ALA A 89 -18.78 -0.50 10.68
N TRP A 90 -19.96 -0.83 10.15
CA TRP A 90 -20.25 -0.86 8.72
C TRP A 90 -21.10 0.33 8.30
N MET A 91 -20.93 0.77 7.06
CA MET A 91 -21.80 1.73 6.41
C MET A 91 -23.23 1.17 6.33
N LYS A 92 -24.24 2.02 6.58
CA LYS A 92 -25.65 1.59 6.57
C LYS A 92 -26.20 1.38 5.16
N GLU A 93 -25.78 2.23 4.22
CA GLU A 93 -26.24 2.21 2.83
C GLU A 93 -25.03 1.95 1.94
N LEU A 94 -25.03 0.80 1.28
CA LEU A 94 -23.99 0.43 0.34
C LEU A 94 -24.34 0.98 -1.05
N PRO A 95 -23.35 1.45 -1.84
CA PRO A 95 -23.56 1.68 -3.25
C PRO A 95 -24.02 0.38 -3.92
N LYS A 96 -24.96 0.49 -4.87
CA LYS A 96 -25.52 -0.67 -5.60
C LYS A 96 -24.48 -1.55 -6.29
N ASP A 97 -23.32 -0.99 -6.61
CA ASP A 97 -22.21 -1.71 -7.23
C ASP A 97 -21.49 -2.68 -6.25
N LEU A 98 -21.79 -2.58 -4.94
CA LEU A 98 -21.18 -3.35 -3.86
C LEU A 98 -22.19 -4.20 -3.06
N GLU A 99 -23.49 -4.14 -3.38
CA GLU A 99 -24.51 -5.09 -2.90
C GLU A 99 -24.46 -6.41 -3.69
#